data_AF-A0A1H8MSA3-F1
#
_entry.id   AF-A0A1H8MSA3-F1
#
_cell.length_a   1.000
_cell.length_b   1.000
_cell.length_c   1.000
_cell.angle_alpha   90.00
_cell.angle_beta   90.00
_cell.angle_gamma   90.00
#
_symmetry.space_group_name_H-M   'P 1'
#
loop_
_entity.id
_entity.type
_entity.pdbx_description
1 polymer ?
#
loop_
_entity_poly.entity_id
_entity_poly.type
_entity_poly.pdbx_seq_one_letter_code
_entity_poly.pdbx_strand_id
1 'polypeptide(L)'
;MKKLIITICILAFAAAAVQAQNKTTDVHGFWVVEHNVNLPRVQTVKFYNDNNKLIYEETVYSKLNIKKKKTRLALDQILDRLNERTAYIENKNLVMLSLNLRN
;
A
#
# COMPACT_ATOMS: atom_id res chain seq x y z
N MET A 1 -23.27 28.02 -37.89
CA MET A 1 -23.85 27.19 -36.79
C MET A 1 -23.11 25.87 -36.55
N LYS A 2 -22.74 25.10 -37.59
CA LYS A 2 -22.04 23.82 -37.42
C LYS A 2 -20.63 23.93 -36.80
N LYS A 3 -19.90 25.01 -37.06
CA LYS A 3 -18.55 25.26 -36.51
C LYS A 3 -18.54 25.60 -35.02
N LEU A 4 -19.62 26.19 -34.48
CA LEU A 4 -19.73 26.53 -33.06
C LEU A 4 -19.97 25.29 -32.19
N ILE A 5 -20.72 24.31 -32.71
CA ILE A 5 -21.00 23.05 -32.00
C ILE A 5 -19.72 22.22 -31.83
N ILE A 6 -18.88 22.17 -32.87
CA ILE A 6 -17.62 21.41 -32.82
C ILE A 6 -16.64 22.01 -31.79
N THR A 7 -16.57 23.33 -31.69
CA THR A 7 -15.68 24.01 -30.72
C THR A 7 -16.09 23.74 -29.26
N ILE A 8 -17.40 23.69 -28.97
CA ILE A 8 -17.91 23.43 -27.62
C ILE A 8 -17.62 21.99 -27.18
N CYS A 9 -17.73 21.01 -28.09
CA CYS A 9 -17.43 19.61 -27.78
C CYS A 9 -15.94 19.38 -27.45
N ILE A 10 -15.02 20.12 -28.07
CA ILE A 10 -13.57 19.98 -27.81
C ILE A 10 -13.20 20.56 -26.43
N LEU A 11 -13.84 21.64 -26.00
CA LEU A 11 -13.64 22.24 -24.68
C LEU A 11 -14.17 21.35 -23.54
N ALA A 12 -15.29 20.64 -23.76
CA ALA A 12 -15.84 19.71 -22.76
C ALA A 12 -14.97 18.46 -22.54
N PHE A 13 -14.24 18.01 -23.56
CA PHE A 13 -13.38 16.81 -23.46
C PHE A 13 -12.06 17.08 -22.74
N ALA A 14 -11.53 18.32 -22.82
CA ALA A 14 -10.29 18.70 -22.15
C ALA A 14 -10.43 18.79 -20.61
N ALA A 15 -11.63 19.08 -20.10
CA ALA A 15 -11.88 19.18 -18.65
C ALA A 15 -11.92 17.82 -17.93
N ALA A 16 -12.18 16.72 -18.64
CA ALA A 16 -12.27 15.38 -18.05
C ALA A 16 -10.90 14.70 -17.82
N ALA A 17 -9.82 15.25 -18.38
CA ALA A 17 -8.49 14.61 -18.33
C ALA A 17 -7.62 15.03 -17.12
N VAL A 18 -8.09 15.94 -16.26
CA VAL A 18 -7.24 16.57 -15.24
C VAL A 18 -7.59 16.12 -13.82
N GLN A 19 -7.63 14.82 -13.53
CA GLN A 19 -7.58 14.32 -12.14
C GLN A 19 -6.83 12.99 -12.03
N ALA A 20 -5.51 13.04 -12.25
CA ALA A 20 -4.59 12.12 -11.61
C ALA A 20 -3.77 12.94 -10.61
N GLN A 21 -4.38 13.29 -9.47
CA GLN A 21 -3.62 13.82 -8.35
C GLN A 21 -2.70 12.68 -7.87
N ASN A 22 -1.42 12.77 -8.22
CA ASN A 22 -0.38 12.05 -7.50
C ASN A 22 -0.39 12.62 -6.08
N LYS A 23 -1.28 12.10 -5.22
CA LYS A 23 -1.19 12.33 -3.78
C LYS A 23 0.19 11.83 -3.41
N THR A 24 1.09 12.76 -3.11
CA THR A 24 2.32 12.43 -2.41
C THR A 24 1.81 11.97 -1.05
N THR A 25 1.60 10.67 -0.90
CA THR A 25 1.27 10.13 0.42
C THR A 25 2.52 10.42 1.24
N ASP A 26 2.41 11.33 2.20
CA ASP A 26 3.39 11.35 3.29
C ASP A 26 3.30 9.98 3.93
N VAL A 27 4.29 9.14 3.64
CA VAL A 27 4.38 7.81 4.21
C VAL A 27 4.76 8.00 5.66
N HIS A 28 3.78 7.85 6.53
CA HIS A 28 3.98 7.92 7.98
C HIS A 28 4.47 6.55 8.49
N GLY A 29 5.53 6.56 9.29
CA GLY A 29 6.09 5.37 9.92
C GLY A 29 6.97 4.52 9.00
N PHE A 30 7.17 3.26 9.38
CA PHE A 30 8.03 2.32 8.67
C PHE A 30 7.64 0.87 8.94
N TRP A 31 8.08 -0.03 8.06
CA TRP A 31 7.93 -1.47 8.24
C TRP A 31 9.29 -2.16 8.30
N VAL A 32 9.35 -3.28 9.01
CA VAL A 32 10.52 -4.16 9.08
C VAL A 32 10.12 -5.60 8.81
N VAL A 33 11.04 -6.37 8.22
CA VAL A 33 10.87 -7.80 7.98
C VAL A 33 11.94 -8.54 8.77
N GLU A 34 11.51 -9.27 9.80
CA GLU A 34 12.38 -10.09 10.63
C GLU A 34 12.45 -11.51 10.06
N HIS A 35 13.66 -11.98 9.83
CA HIS A 35 13.93 -13.34 9.37
C HIS A 35 14.22 -14.25 10.55
N ASN A 36 13.54 -15.39 10.62
CA ASN A 36 13.91 -16.44 11.57
C ASN A 36 15.10 -17.24 11.00
N VAL A 37 16.26 -17.15 11.68
CA VAL A 37 17.48 -17.87 11.27
C VAL A 37 17.31 -19.40 11.29
N ASN A 38 16.43 -19.92 12.14
CA ASN A 38 16.14 -21.35 12.26
C ASN A 38 15.03 -21.79 11.30
N LEU A 39 14.18 -20.85 10.84
CA LEU A 39 13.06 -21.11 9.95
C LEU A 39 13.09 -20.15 8.75
N PRO A 40 13.92 -20.41 7.72
CA PRO A 40 14.19 -19.46 6.63
C PRO A 40 12.97 -19.11 5.76
N ARG A 41 11.87 -19.84 5.90
CA ARG A 41 10.57 -19.58 5.22
C ARG A 41 9.55 -18.87 6.12
N VAL A 42 9.87 -18.65 7.39
CA VAL A 42 9.03 -17.93 8.34
C VAL A 42 9.61 -16.54 8.54
N GLN A 43 8.78 -15.53 8.33
CA GLN A 43 9.15 -14.14 8.49
C GLN A 43 8.07 -13.41 9.26
N THR A 44 8.47 -12.47 10.10
CA THR A 44 7.53 -11.61 10.84
C THR A 44 7.67 -10.20 10.30
N VAL A 45 6.56 -9.64 9.82
CA VAL A 45 6.49 -8.27 9.32
C VAL A 45 5.88 -7.41 10.41
N LYS A 46 6.58 -6.34 10.79
CA LYS A 46 6.12 -5.37 11.80
C LYS A 46 6.00 -3.99 11.18
N PHE A 47 4.96 -3.27 11.56
CA PHE A 47 4.68 -1.91 11.11
C PHE A 47 4.67 -0.98 12.32
N TYR A 48 5.36 0.14 12.18
CA TYR A 48 5.52 1.16 13.21
C TYR A 48 5.00 2.50 12.68
N ASN A 49 4.41 3.32 13.56
CA ASN A 49 4.09 4.71 13.25
C ASN A 49 5.29 5.64 13.51
N ASP A 50 5.11 6.94 13.24
CA ASP A 50 6.14 7.98 13.46
C ASP A 50 6.64 8.09 14.91
N ASN A 51 5.88 7.58 15.88
CA ASN A 51 6.26 7.56 17.29
C ASN A 51 7.00 6.27 17.69
N ASN A 52 7.47 5.49 16.71
CA ASN A 52 8.09 4.16 16.90
C ASN A 52 7.19 3.16 17.64
N LYS A 53 5.86 3.35 17.63
CA LYS A 53 4.91 2.42 18.25
C LYS A 53 4.52 1.35 17.24
N LEU A 54 4.59 0.09 17.64
CA LEU A 54 4.10 -1.04 16.85
C LEU A 54 2.58 -0.90 16.67
N ILE A 55 2.13 -0.80 15.43
CA ILE A 55 0.71 -0.66 15.08
C ILE A 55 0.15 -1.93 14.43
N TYR A 56 1.00 -2.81 13.89
CA TYR A 56 0.60 -4.08 13.31
C TYR A 56 1.77 -5.07 13.23
N GLU A 57 1.47 -6.35 13.41
CA GLU A 57 2.43 -7.45 13.26
C GLU A 57 1.73 -8.65 12.59
N GLU A 58 2.41 -9.27 11.63
CA GLU A 58 1.95 -10.49 10.97
C GLU A 58 3.11 -11.43 10.70
N THR A 59 2.95 -12.69 11.11
CA THR A 59 3.90 -13.76 10.75
C THR A 59 3.41 -14.47 9.49
N VAL A 60 4.27 -14.52 8.48
CA VAL A 60 4.00 -15.17 7.20
C VAL A 60 4.88 -16.41 7.02
N TYR A 61 4.28 -17.48 6.50
CA TYR A 61 4.95 -18.77 6.24
C TYR A 61 5.50 -18.84 4.80
N SER A 62 5.99 -17.71 4.29
CA SER A 62 6.62 -17.61 2.99
C SER A 62 7.78 -16.64 3.00
N LYS A 63 8.77 -16.87 2.12
CA LYS A 63 9.91 -15.96 1.97
C LYS A 63 9.47 -14.69 1.24
N LEU A 64 9.38 -13.57 1.96
CA LEU A 64 9.21 -12.27 1.32
C LEU A 64 10.52 -11.85 0.64
N ASN A 65 10.40 -11.26 -0.54
CA ASN A 65 11.53 -10.69 -1.26
C ASN A 65 11.38 -9.17 -1.31
N ILE A 66 11.89 -8.48 -0.29
CA ILE A 66 11.84 -7.02 -0.15
C ILE A 66 12.57 -6.27 -1.28
N LYS A 67 13.44 -6.96 -2.05
CA LYS A 67 14.08 -6.35 -3.23
C LYS A 67 13.09 -6.19 -4.40
N LYS A 68 12.00 -6.96 -4.43
CA LYS A 68 10.97 -6.83 -5.48
C LYS A 68 10.10 -5.61 -5.23
N LYS A 69 9.95 -4.77 -6.26
CA LYS A 69 9.09 -3.56 -6.24
C LYS A 69 7.66 -3.88 -5.77
N LYS A 70 7.07 -4.99 -6.24
CA LYS A 70 5.73 -5.43 -5.83
C LYS A 70 5.62 -5.65 -4.31
N THR A 71 6.64 -6.27 -3.70
CA THR A 71 6.65 -6.52 -2.26
C THR A 71 6.72 -5.23 -1.47
N ARG A 72 7.62 -4.30 -1.84
CA ARG A 72 7.71 -3.00 -1.17
C ARG A 72 6.42 -2.21 -1.30
N LEU A 73 5.87 -2.09 -2.51
CA LEU A 73 4.62 -1.36 -2.75
C LEU A 73 3.45 -1.93 -1.93
N ALA A 74 3.36 -3.25 -1.80
CA ALA A 74 2.33 -3.86 -0.97
C ALA A 74 2.49 -3.49 0.51
N LEU A 75 3.73 -3.51 1.04
CA LEU A 75 4.01 -3.11 2.41
C LEU A 75 3.77 -1.61 2.64
N ASP A 76 4.18 -0.75 1.71
CA ASP A 76 3.93 0.69 1.76
C ASP A 76 2.42 0.98 1.78
N GLN A 77 1.64 0.30 0.92
CA GLN A 77 0.17 0.43 0.91
C GLN A 77 -0.49 -0.06 2.19
N ILE A 78 0.05 -1.09 2.84
CA ILE A 78 -0.44 -1.55 4.14
C ILE A 78 -0.13 -0.49 5.21
N LEU A 79 1.08 0.05 5.21
CA LEU A 79 1.50 1.10 6.13
C LEU A 79 0.62 2.35 5.98
N ASP A 80 0.37 2.82 4.76
CA ASP A 80 -0.51 3.95 4.49
C ASP A 80 -1.91 3.70 5.06
N ARG A 81 -2.49 2.52 4.81
CA ARG A 81 -3.83 2.15 5.33
C ARG A 81 -3.87 2.04 6.84
N LEU A 82 -2.79 1.58 7.47
CA LEU A 82 -2.68 1.48 8.92
C LEU A 82 -2.63 2.87 9.56
N ASN A 83 -1.97 3.83 8.93
CA ASN A 83 -1.89 5.21 9.43
C ASN A 83 -3.15 6.05 9.14
N GLU A 84 -3.85 5.79 8.03
CA GLU A 84 -5.12 6.44 7.71
C GLU A 84 -6.26 6.02 8.66
N ARG A 85 -6.13 4.89 9.36
CA ARG A 85 -7.17 4.36 10.26
C ARG A 85 -6.86 4.64 11.72
N THR A 86 -7.82 5.24 12.42
CA THR A 86 -7.82 5.41 13.88
C THR A 86 -8.37 4.19 14.65
N ALA A 87 -8.89 3.18 13.95
CA ALA A 87 -9.57 2.02 14.54
C ALA A 87 -8.82 0.70 14.34
N TYR A 88 -9.07 -0.26 15.24
CA TYR A 88 -8.51 -1.61 15.25
C TYR A 88 -8.74 -2.35 13.93
N ILE A 89 -7.69 -2.99 13.41
CA ILE A 89 -7.77 -3.81 12.20
C ILE A 89 -8.22 -5.23 12.57
N GLU A 90 -9.43 -5.60 12.14
CA GLU A 90 -10.01 -6.92 12.38
C GLU A 90 -9.33 -8.03 11.56
N ASN A 91 -8.79 -7.70 10.37
CA ASN A 91 -8.12 -8.66 9.50
C ASN A 91 -6.67 -8.91 9.94
N LYS A 92 -6.41 -10.09 10.49
CA LYS A 92 -5.08 -10.51 10.97
C LYS A 92 -4.06 -10.87 9.87
N ASN A 93 -4.44 -10.85 8.58
CA ASN A 93 -3.63 -11.40 7.47
C ASN A 93 -3.41 -10.41 6.29
N LEU A 94 -3.12 -9.13 6.56
CA LEU A 94 -2.98 -8.10 5.52
C LEU A 94 -1.82 -8.36 4.55
N VAL A 95 -0.67 -8.78 5.07
CA VAL A 95 0.54 -9.10 4.30
C VAL A 95 0.28 -10.32 3.41
N MET A 96 -0.32 -11.38 3.96
CA MET A 96 -0.66 -12.57 3.18
C MET A 96 -1.64 -12.26 2.04
N LEU A 97 -2.67 -11.47 2.31
CA LEU A 97 -3.67 -11.11 1.29
C LEU A 97 -3.08 -10.21 0.20
N SER A 98 -2.33 -9.16 0.56
CA SER A 98 -1.75 -8.23 -0.42
C SER A 98 -0.75 -8.88 -1.39
N LEU A 99 -0.10 -9.96 -0.94
CA LEU A 99 0.92 -10.68 -1.71
C LEU A 99 0.44 -12.01 -2.28
N ASN A 100 -0.84 -12.37 -2.09
CA ASN A 100 -1.41 -13.66 -2.48
C ASN A 100 -0.57 -14.85 -1.96
N LEU A 101 -0.17 -14.78 -0.69
CA LEU A 101 0.54 -15.88 -0.03
C LEU A 101 -0.46 -16.98 0.34
N ARG A 102 -0.06 -18.24 0.21
CA ARG A 102 -0.87 -19.38 0.62
C ARG A 102 -0.69 -19.62 2.12
N ASN A 103 -1.78 -19.99 2.79
CA ASN A 103 -1.75 -20.61 4.13
C ASN A 103 -1.14 -22.00 4.04
#